data_AF-A0A2V9JXG7-F1
#
_entry.id   AF-A0A2V9JXG7-F1
#
_cell.length_a   1.000
_cell.length_b   1.000
_cell.length_c   1.000
_cell.angle_alpha   90.00
_cell.angle_beta   90.00
_cell.angle_gamma   90.00
#
_symmetry.space_group_name_H-M   'P 1'
#
loop_
_entity.id
_entity.type
_entity.pdbx_description
1 polymer ?
#
loop_
_entity_poly.entity_id
_entity_poly.type
_entity_poly.pdbx_seq_one_letter_code
_entity_poly.pdbx_strand_id
1 'polypeptide(L)' 'MNGSTWIADHPVGATVQLAGGGWHSILGYRLLESADRDDGLPPSSKTGAYLEEVISTGPPIPRWSF' A
#
# COMPACT_ATOMS: atom_id res chain seq x y z
N MET A 1 -0.54 -21.10 -7.34
CA MET A 1 0.27 -19.97 -7.84
C MET A 1 0.31 -20.12 -9.34
N ASN A 2 -0.07 -19.07 -10.06
CA ASN A 2 -0.47 -19.16 -11.46
C ASN A 2 0.72 -18.86 -12.40
N GLY A 3 1.91 -18.64 -11.84
CA GLY A 3 3.13 -18.24 -12.57
C GLY A 3 3.15 -16.77 -12.99
N SER A 4 2.18 -15.97 -12.55
CA SER A 4 2.04 -14.56 -12.87
C SER A 4 2.79 -13.64 -11.88
N THR A 5 2.77 -12.32 -12.11
CA THR A 5 3.49 -11.34 -11.28
C THR A 5 2.56 -10.69 -10.25
N TRP A 6 3.04 -10.51 -9.03
CA TRP A 6 2.33 -9.74 -8.00
C TRP A 6 2.53 -8.23 -8.20
N ILE A 7 1.45 -7.48 -8.01
CA ILE A 7 1.42 -6.03 -8.17
C ILE A 7 0.87 -5.40 -6.88
N ALA A 8 1.54 -4.37 -6.39
CA ALA A 8 0.97 -3.40 -5.47
C ALA A 8 0.51 -2.19 -6.29
N ASP A 9 -0.80 -1.99 -6.44
CA ASP A 9 -1.35 -0.91 -7.26
C ASP A 9 -2.12 0.13 -6.44
N HIS A 10 -2.27 1.31 -7.05
CA HIS A 10 -2.90 2.50 -6.45
C HIS A 10 -2.37 2.84 -5.03
N PRO A 11 -1.04 2.97 -4.84
CA PRO A 11 -0.51 3.34 -3.53
C PRO A 11 -0.99 4.75 -3.15
N VAL A 12 -1.56 4.88 -1.96
CA VAL A 12 -1.96 6.15 -1.36
C VAL A 12 -1.30 6.28 0.00
N GLY A 13 -0.48 7.31 0.15
CA GLY A 13 0.14 7.67 1.41
C GLY A 13 -0.70 8.71 2.18
N ALA A 14 -0.80 8.55 3.49
CA ALA A 14 -1.35 9.58 4.36
C ALA A 14 -0.53 9.68 5.66
N THR A 15 -0.38 10.90 6.17
CA THR A 15 0.10 11.12 7.54
C THR A 15 -1.11 11.37 8.43
N VAL A 16 -1.26 10.55 9.46
CA VAL A 16 -2.41 10.56 10.37
C VAL A 16 -1.94 10.69 11.81
N GLN A 17 -2.77 11.27 12.67
CA GLN A 17 -2.58 11.22 14.12
C GLN A 17 -3.47 10.10 14.68
N LEU A 18 -2.86 9.09 15.30
CA LEU A 18 -3.62 7.99 15.92
C LEU A 18 -4.10 8.40 17.31
N ALA A 19 -5.02 7.62 17.90
CA ALA A 19 -5.64 7.92 19.20
C ALA A 19 -4.63 8.14 20.36
N GLY A 20 -3.41 7.57 20.25
CA GLY A 20 -2.31 7.79 21.19
C GLY A 20 -1.59 9.14 21.05
N GLY A 21 -2.01 10.01 20.12
CA GLY A 21 -1.42 11.31 19.87
C GLY A 21 -0.17 11.30 18.98
N GLY A 22 0.37 10.12 18.67
CA GLY A 22 1.50 9.96 17.75
C GLY A 22 1.11 10.24 16.29
N TRP A 23 2.05 10.81 15.54
CA TRP A 23 1.94 10.96 14.08
C TRP A 23 2.53 9.74 13.39
N HIS A 24 1.79 9.18 12.44
CA HIS A 24 2.15 7.98 11.70
C HIS A 24 2.00 8.23 10.21
N SER A 25 2.87 7.63 9.41
CA SER A 25 2.74 7.59 7.96
C SER A 25 2.22 6.23 7.54
N ILE A 26 1.04 6.19 6.95
CA ILE A 26 0.39 4.97 6.47
C ILE A 26 0.44 4.91 4.95
N LEU A 27 0.62 3.72 4.42
CA LEU A 27 0.52 3.40 3.00
C LEU A 27 -0.61 2.41 2.79
N GLY A 28 -1.65 2.85 2.08
CA GLY A 28 -2.69 1.97 1.55
C GLY A 28 -2.35 1.55 0.13
N TYR A 29 -2.56 0.29 -0.20
CA TYR A 29 -2.40 -0.23 -1.55
C TYR A 29 -3.31 -1.44 -1.78
N ARG A 30 -3.49 -1.83 -3.03
CA ARG A 30 -4.13 -3.11 -3.36
C ARG A 30 -3.09 -4.10 -3.85
N LEU A 31 -3.11 -5.30 -3.29
CA LEU A 31 -2.33 -6.43 -3.75
C LEU A 31 -3.20 -7.25 -4.72
N LEU A 32 -2.65 -7.59 -5.87
CA LEU A 32 -3.29 -8.47 -6.85
C LEU A 32 -2.24 -9.20 -7.72
N GLU A 33 -2.62 -10.34 -8.30
CA GLU A 33 -1.85 -10.98 -9.38
C GLU A 33 -2.17 -10.30 -10.72
N SER A 34 -1.20 -10.20 -11.63
CA SER A 34 -1.42 -9.65 -12.97
C SER A 34 -2.48 -10.44 -13.73
N ALA A 35 -2.55 -11.76 -13.53
CA ALA A 35 -3.54 -12.61 -14.17
C ALA A 35 -4.98 -12.35 -13.67
N ASP A 36 -5.17 -11.88 -12.43
CA ASP A 36 -6.48 -11.46 -11.92
C ASP A 36 -6.99 -10.22 -12.69
N ARG A 37 -6.06 -9.34 -13.06
CA ARG A 37 -6.35 -8.07 -13.75
C ARG A 37 -6.48 -8.23 -15.26
N ASP A 38 -5.55 -8.95 -15.87
CA ASP A 38 -5.35 -8.98 -17.32
C ASP A 38 -6.02 -10.19 -17.98
N ASP A 39 -6.04 -11.33 -17.28
CA ASP A 39 -6.51 -12.61 -17.82
C ASP A 39 -7.90 -13.01 -17.29
N GLY A 40 -8.52 -12.17 -16.44
CA GLY A 40 -9.83 -12.40 -15.86
C GLY A 40 -9.91 -13.60 -14.92
N LEU A 41 -8.78 -14.04 -14.37
CA LEU A 41 -8.77 -15.13 -13.41
C LEU A 41 -9.44 -14.71 -12.08
N PRO A 42 -10.07 -15.64 -11.36
CA PRO A 42 -10.60 -15.35 -10.05
C PRO A 42 -9.49 -14.86 -9.10
N PRO A 43 -9.76 -13.85 -8.26
CA PRO A 43 -8.78 -13.32 -7.35
C PRO A 43 -8.27 -14.39 -6.39
N SER A 44 -6.96 -14.39 -6.17
CA SER A 44 -6.36 -15.26 -5.15
C SER A 44 -6.85 -14.90 -3.74
N SER A 45 -6.62 -15.79 -2.77
CA SER A 45 -6.88 -15.48 -1.35
C SER A 45 -5.95 -14.41 -0.77
N LYS A 46 -4.97 -13.93 -1.53
CA LYS A 46 -4.07 -12.83 -1.17
C LYS A 46 -4.42 -11.52 -1.88
N THR A 47 -5.38 -11.54 -2.81
CA THR A 47 -5.81 -10.34 -3.52
C THR A 47 -6.73 -9.53 -2.61
N GLY A 48 -6.45 -8.24 -2.45
CA GLY A 48 -7.21 -7.39 -1.52
C GLY A 48 -6.59 -6.02 -1.26
N ALA A 49 -7.26 -5.24 -0.42
CA ALA A 49 -6.76 -3.95 0.06
C ALA A 49 -5.95 -4.13 1.35
N TYR A 50 -4.76 -3.53 1.37
CA TYR A 50 -3.81 -3.61 2.46
C TYR A 50 -3.48 -2.21 2.95
N LEU A 51 -3.22 -2.12 4.25
CA LEU A 51 -2.80 -0.91 4.93
C LEU A 51 -1.60 -1.24 5.81
N GLU A 52 -0.49 -0.55 5.58
CA GLU A 52 0.76 -0.75 6.31
C GLU A 52 1.28 0.56 6.86
N GLU A 53 1.89 0.51 8.04
CA GLU A 53 2.65 1.63 8.57
C GLU A 53 4.03 1.67 7.91
N VAL A 54 4.42 2.84 7.42
CA VAL A 54 5.73 3.08 6.83
C VAL A 54 6.64 3.71 7.89
N ILE A 55 7.64 2.94 8.31
CA ILE A 55 8.69 3.42 9.22
C ILE A 55 9.85 3.93 8.38
N SER A 56 10.02 5.24 8.34
CA SER A 56 11.19 5.88 7.71
C SER A 56 12.23 6.19 8.78
N THR A 57 13.45 5.70 8.60
CA THR A 57 14.60 6.08 9.42
C THR A 57 15.33 7.25 8.76
N GLY A 58 15.36 8.40 9.41
CA GLY A 58 15.99 9.60 8.88
C GLY A 58 15.46 10.88 9.52
N PRO A 59 16.13 12.03 9.34
CA PRO A 59 15.61 13.30 9.83
C PRO A 59 14.28 13.64 9.14
N PRO A 60 13.30 14.23 9.86
CA PRO A 60 12.05 14.68 9.25
C PRO A 60 12.31 15.62 8.07
N ILE A 61 11.69 15.33 6.93
CA ILE A 61 11.75 16.19 5.73
C ILE A 61 10.47 17.04 5.71
N PRO A 62 10.57 18.38 5.56
CA PRO A 62 9.40 19.24 5.45
C PRO A 62 8.46 18.83 4.31
N ARG A 63 7.15 19.09 4.47
CA ARG A 63 6.17 18.88 3.41
C ARG A 63 6.58 19.68 2.16
N TRP A 64 6.51 19.06 0.99
CA TRP A 64 6.76 19.74 -0.28
C TRP A 64 5.80 20.93 -0.42
N SER A 65 6.34 22.13 -0.65
CA SER A 65 5.58 23.32 -1.06
C SER A 65 5.71 23.46 -2.58
N PHE A 66 4.59 23.29 -3.30
CA PHE A 66 4.50 23.63 -4.72
C PHE A 66 4.27 25.12 -4.91
#